data_AF-A0A2E7UNC4-F1
#
_entry.id   AF-A0A2E7UNC4-F1
#
_cell.length_a   1.000
_cell.length_b   1.000
_cell.length_c   1.000
_cell.angle_alpha   90.00
_cell.angle_beta   90.00
_cell.angle_gamma   90.00
#
_symmetry.space_group_name_H-M   'P 1'
#
loop_
_entity.id
_entity.type
_entity.pdbx_description
1 polymer ?
#
loop_
_entity_poly.entity_id
_entity_poly.type
_entity_poly.pdbx_seq_one_letter_code
_entity_poly.pdbx_strand_id
1 'polypeptide(L)'
;MGSVSFLPYIISVRRERGLPTALFAEDGKEDEMENNRFALGVLAVGLGGCAQSSAPAQSANTMLGSTLSPGAEVRVQECTEGLSTREVNDHLAMVFDLEQSYHELVACGGLVVSLAVAVIEVVVSLAEDPSGGLPWGLSREGGAYISEPGGAGSTVMAARFFFGDDYEVGAEGDLVEDNVFALKSYLENPQLDFDYTTGEVLIRYDRRGPLVELLGFGSTPPRPLRLNVHNVGRLTREIEKLRIESTVVVDDARPNSSVVYEIESESMALGQLASGDGFDFEVVASSAWSDAPEQEMETRVWEVGFHNRRGGGLNGDIEFVVEGGAFAYQGLFEYQNDTWPRTTVTCAD
;
A
#
# COMPACT_ATOMS: atom_id res chain seq x y z
N MET A 1 29.06 -39.31 2.93
CA MET A 1 28.27 -38.34 2.14
C MET A 1 27.20 -37.80 3.07
N GLY A 2 27.38 -36.57 3.52
CA GLY A 2 26.79 -36.03 4.74
C GLY A 2 25.45 -35.34 4.52
N SER A 3 24.54 -35.56 5.46
CA SER A 3 23.25 -34.88 5.63
C SER A 3 23.49 -33.51 6.27
N VAL A 4 22.96 -32.44 5.67
CA VAL A 4 22.96 -31.10 6.26
C VAL A 4 21.54 -30.81 6.76
N SER A 5 21.39 -30.75 8.07
CA SER A 5 20.18 -30.31 8.75
C SER A 5 20.27 -28.80 9.00
N PHE A 6 19.25 -28.05 8.58
CA PHE A 6 19.10 -26.64 8.93
C PHE A 6 18.25 -26.51 10.20
N LEU A 7 18.83 -25.90 11.24
CA LEU A 7 18.11 -25.43 12.43
C LEU A 7 17.81 -23.93 12.27
N PRO A 8 16.63 -23.43 12.68
CA PRO A 8 16.35 -22.00 12.67
C PRO A 8 17.11 -21.28 13.79
N TYR A 9 17.74 -20.16 13.43
CA TYR A 9 18.37 -19.22 14.37
C TYR A 9 17.29 -18.41 15.09
N ILE A 10 17.21 -18.54 16.42
CA ILE A 10 16.47 -17.61 17.28
C ILE A 10 17.45 -16.52 17.71
N ILE A 11 17.25 -15.29 17.25
CA ILE A 11 17.98 -14.11 17.76
C ILE A 11 17.27 -13.67 19.05
N SER A 12 17.90 -13.98 20.19
CA SER A 12 17.51 -13.47 21.50
C SER A 12 18.14 -12.09 21.72
N VAL A 13 17.34 -11.03 21.72
CA VAL A 13 17.78 -9.69 22.11
C VAL A 13 17.75 -9.58 23.63
N ARG A 14 18.94 -9.62 24.22
CA ARG A 14 19.18 -9.42 25.65
C ARG A 14 19.04 -7.94 26.00
N ARG A 15 17.98 -7.58 26.73
CA ARG A 15 17.77 -6.23 27.28
C ARG A 15 18.48 -6.12 28.64
N GLU A 16 19.57 -5.37 28.73
CA GLU A 16 20.21 -5.00 30.00
C GLU A 16 20.19 -3.48 30.21
N ARG A 17 19.63 -3.08 31.38
CA ARG A 17 19.75 -1.78 32.10
C ARG A 17 19.05 -0.59 31.46
N GLY A 18 18.19 0.19 32.12
CA GLY A 18 17.92 0.39 33.53
C GLY A 18 18.11 1.87 33.86
N LEU A 19 17.02 2.66 33.87
CA LEU A 19 16.96 4.01 34.47
C LEU A 19 15.54 4.29 34.99
N PRO A 20 15.40 5.18 35.99
CA PRO A 20 14.43 5.00 37.08
C PRO A 20 13.10 5.70 36.84
N THR A 21 12.04 5.05 37.32
CA THR A 21 10.73 5.61 37.56
C THR A 21 10.80 6.53 38.78
N ALA A 22 10.49 7.82 38.62
CA ALA A 22 10.21 8.72 39.73
C ALA A 22 8.83 9.35 39.51
N LEU A 23 7.97 9.15 40.52
CA LEU A 23 6.67 9.77 40.68
C LEU A 23 6.77 11.30 40.73
N PHE A 24 5.82 11.99 40.10
CA PHE A 24 5.11 13.10 40.73
C PHE A 24 3.65 13.09 40.28
N ALA A 25 2.77 12.99 41.26
CA ALA A 25 1.37 13.39 41.16
C ALA A 25 1.27 14.77 41.81
N GLU A 26 0.74 15.75 41.09
CA GLU A 26 0.05 16.89 41.69
C GLU A 26 -1.12 17.33 40.79
N ASP A 27 -2.25 17.54 41.46
CA ASP A 27 -3.51 18.09 40.98
C ASP A 27 -3.36 19.51 40.42
N GLY A 28 -4.16 19.84 39.40
CA GLY A 28 -4.67 21.20 39.26
C GLY A 28 -4.82 21.74 37.84
N LYS A 29 -6.09 22.01 37.51
CA LYS A 29 -6.62 22.92 36.46
C LYS A 29 -6.72 22.37 35.04
N GLU A 30 -7.90 21.80 34.79
CA GLU A 30 -8.55 21.77 33.49
C GLU A 30 -9.02 23.19 33.16
N ASP A 31 -8.39 23.85 32.20
CA ASP A 31 -8.97 24.88 31.35
C ASP A 31 -8.05 25.06 30.12
N GLU A 32 -8.64 24.93 28.94
CA GLU A 32 -8.09 25.28 27.60
C GLU A 32 -6.75 24.65 27.17
N MET A 33 -6.79 23.46 26.56
CA MET A 33 -5.88 23.08 25.46
C MET A 33 -6.43 21.88 24.66
N GLU A 34 -7.55 22.10 23.96
CA GLU A 34 -7.89 21.34 22.76
C GLU A 34 -7.32 22.09 21.55
N ASN A 35 -6.08 21.78 21.18
CA ASN A 35 -5.56 21.82 19.80
C ASN A 35 -4.09 21.42 19.81
N ASN A 36 -3.70 20.54 18.88
CA ASN A 36 -2.36 19.93 18.69
C ASN A 36 -1.98 18.74 19.58
N ARG A 37 -2.84 17.71 19.63
CA ARG A 37 -2.34 16.34 19.78
C ARG A 37 -1.90 15.80 18.40
N PHE A 38 -0.70 16.19 17.97
CA PHE A 38 0.08 15.34 17.06
C PHE A 38 0.56 14.15 17.89
N ALA A 39 -0.25 13.09 17.93
CA ALA A 39 0.24 11.80 18.33
C ALA A 39 1.14 11.29 17.20
N LEU A 40 2.46 11.53 17.33
CA LEU A 40 3.48 10.68 16.71
C LEU A 40 3.36 9.28 17.33
N GLY A 41 2.27 8.59 17.01
CA GLY A 41 2.22 7.14 17.13
C GLY A 41 3.10 6.64 16.01
N VAL A 42 4.28 6.13 16.36
CA VAL A 42 5.06 5.26 15.48
C VAL A 42 4.14 4.11 15.11
N LEU A 43 3.43 4.26 13.99
CA LEU A 43 2.64 3.21 13.41
C LEU A 43 3.69 2.28 12.81
N ALA A 44 4.10 1.29 13.60
CA ALA A 44 4.73 0.10 13.06
C ALA A 44 3.67 -0.62 12.21
N VAL A 45 3.31 -0.02 11.07
CA VAL A 45 2.72 -0.73 9.96
C VAL A 45 3.79 -1.73 9.59
N GLY A 46 3.54 -2.99 9.90
CA GLY A 46 4.35 -4.05 9.36
C GLY A 46 4.23 -3.92 7.84
N LEU A 47 5.24 -3.34 7.21
CA LEU A 47 5.47 -3.37 5.76
C LEU A 47 5.81 -4.82 5.34
N GLY A 48 4.98 -5.78 5.75
CA GLY A 48 4.91 -7.05 5.08
C GLY A 48 4.45 -6.68 3.69
N GLY A 49 5.35 -6.71 2.71
CA GLY A 49 5.02 -6.44 1.32
C GLY A 49 3.82 -7.29 0.88
N CYS A 50 3.25 -6.98 -0.28
CA CYS A 50 2.11 -7.68 -0.89
C CYS A 50 2.33 -9.19 -1.14
N ALA A 51 3.36 -9.81 -0.55
CA ALA A 51 3.54 -11.25 -0.43
C ALA A 51 3.22 -11.72 0.98
N GLN A 52 2.07 -11.34 1.55
CA GLN A 52 1.46 -12.29 2.47
C GLN A 52 1.16 -13.52 1.63
N SER A 53 1.89 -14.60 1.90
CA SER A 53 1.74 -15.86 1.19
C SER A 53 0.25 -16.16 1.07
N SER A 54 -0.26 -16.24 -0.16
CA SER A 54 -1.49 -16.96 -0.45
C SER A 54 -1.44 -18.23 0.40
N ALA A 55 -2.39 -18.35 1.33
CA ALA A 55 -2.34 -19.41 2.34
C ALA A 55 -2.12 -20.74 1.60
N PRO A 56 -1.16 -21.59 2.02
CA PRO A 56 -0.85 -22.82 1.30
C PRO A 56 -2.15 -23.59 1.11
N ALA A 57 -2.44 -23.97 -0.14
CA ALA A 57 -3.65 -24.68 -0.55
C ALA A 57 -4.05 -25.67 0.55
N GLN A 58 -5.10 -25.32 1.31
CA GLN A 58 -5.51 -26.15 2.44
C GLN A 58 -5.96 -27.49 1.87
N SER A 59 -5.23 -28.55 2.22
CA SER A 59 -5.53 -29.92 1.87
C SER A 59 -6.98 -30.23 2.21
N ALA A 60 -7.78 -30.45 1.16
CA ALA A 60 -9.19 -30.79 1.22
C ALA A 60 -9.47 -31.92 2.23
N ASN A 61 -10.25 -31.62 3.26
CA ASN A 61 -10.95 -32.64 4.02
C ASN A 61 -12.32 -32.12 4.51
N THR A 62 -13.36 -32.55 3.80
CA THR A 62 -14.70 -32.90 4.31
C THR A 62 -15.43 -31.89 5.21
N MET A 63 -15.93 -30.82 4.60
CA MET A 63 -17.36 -30.54 4.48
C MET A 63 -17.56 -29.85 3.13
N LEU A 64 -18.62 -30.16 2.39
CA LEU A 64 -18.96 -29.49 1.11
C LEU A 64 -19.39 -28.04 1.39
N GLY A 65 -18.47 -27.23 1.91
CA GLY A 65 -18.55 -25.78 1.90
C GLY A 65 -18.26 -25.32 0.48
N SER A 66 -19.02 -24.33 0.02
CA SER A 66 -18.69 -23.61 -1.20
C SER A 66 -17.22 -23.18 -1.15
N THR A 67 -16.52 -23.28 -2.28
CA THR A 67 -15.18 -22.72 -2.44
C THR A 67 -15.18 -21.20 -2.40
N LEU A 68 -16.33 -20.56 -2.53
CA LEU A 68 -16.48 -19.10 -2.51
C LEU A 68 -16.43 -18.52 -1.10
N SER A 69 -16.23 -17.20 -1.02
CA SER A 69 -16.27 -16.45 0.22
C SER A 69 -17.53 -16.73 1.07
N PRO A 70 -17.41 -16.77 2.41
CA PRO A 70 -18.57 -16.93 3.29
C PRO A 70 -19.64 -15.87 3.00
N GLY A 71 -20.87 -16.32 2.74
CA GLY A 71 -21.98 -15.42 2.42
C GLY A 71 -22.19 -15.14 0.93
N ALA A 72 -21.41 -15.78 0.04
CA ALA A 72 -21.66 -15.73 -1.40
C ALA A 72 -23.07 -16.27 -1.75
N GLU A 73 -23.75 -15.56 -2.64
CA GLU A 73 -25.06 -15.94 -3.17
C GLU A 73 -24.92 -16.56 -4.57
N VAL A 74 -25.21 -17.87 -4.68
CA VAL A 74 -25.05 -18.63 -5.92
C VAL A 74 -26.40 -19.11 -6.46
N ARG A 75 -26.80 -18.55 -7.60
CA ARG A 75 -28.08 -18.82 -8.30
C ARG A 75 -27.84 -19.32 -9.72
N VAL A 76 -27.18 -20.48 -9.85
CA VAL A 76 -26.83 -21.09 -11.15
C VAL A 76 -27.69 -22.31 -11.51
N GLN A 77 -28.77 -22.58 -10.76
CA GLN A 77 -29.51 -23.85 -10.85
C GLN A 77 -30.09 -24.10 -12.25
N GLU A 78 -30.49 -23.06 -12.96
CA GLU A 78 -31.11 -23.16 -14.29
C GLU A 78 -30.12 -23.60 -15.38
N CYS A 79 -28.86 -23.15 -15.30
CA CYS A 79 -27.81 -23.49 -16.26
C CYS A 79 -26.97 -24.71 -15.84
N THR A 80 -27.17 -25.24 -14.64
CA THR A 80 -26.45 -26.42 -14.13
C THR A 80 -27.28 -27.69 -14.08
N GLU A 81 -28.44 -27.74 -14.75
CA GLU A 81 -29.31 -28.92 -14.74
C GLU A 81 -28.54 -30.16 -15.25
N GLY A 82 -28.50 -31.21 -14.43
CA GLY A 82 -27.81 -32.47 -14.77
C GLY A 82 -26.33 -32.54 -14.37
N LEU A 83 -25.74 -31.45 -13.89
CA LEU A 83 -24.38 -31.46 -13.32
C LEU A 83 -24.39 -31.88 -11.85
N SER A 84 -23.34 -32.56 -11.42
CA SER A 84 -23.11 -32.83 -10.01
C SER A 84 -22.65 -31.57 -9.27
N THR A 85 -22.90 -31.51 -7.96
CA THR A 85 -22.40 -30.40 -7.11
C THR A 85 -20.88 -30.22 -7.24
N ARG A 86 -20.14 -31.33 -7.43
CA ARG A 86 -18.70 -31.27 -7.65
C ARG A 86 -18.36 -30.54 -8.94
N GLU A 87 -18.99 -30.90 -10.05
CA GLU A 87 -18.75 -30.24 -11.34
C GLU A 87 -19.09 -28.75 -11.26
N VAL A 88 -20.21 -28.39 -10.63
CA VAL A 88 -20.56 -26.97 -10.41
C VAL A 88 -19.49 -26.24 -9.60
N ASN A 89 -18.99 -26.84 -8.51
CA ASN A 89 -17.91 -26.23 -7.72
C ASN A 89 -16.59 -26.12 -8.49
N ASP A 90 -16.25 -27.12 -9.30
CA ASP A 90 -15.05 -27.09 -10.15
C ASP A 90 -15.14 -25.93 -11.17
N HIS A 91 -16.33 -25.67 -11.73
CA HIS A 91 -16.58 -24.51 -12.61
C HIS A 91 -16.58 -23.15 -11.91
N LEU A 92 -16.93 -23.10 -10.62
CA LEU A 92 -16.96 -21.88 -9.81
C LEU A 92 -15.63 -21.59 -9.10
N ALA A 93 -14.64 -22.49 -9.19
CA ALA A 93 -13.33 -22.31 -8.55
C ALA A 93 -12.62 -21.03 -9.05
N MET A 94 -12.79 -20.66 -10.33
CA MET A 94 -12.25 -19.42 -10.88
C MET A 94 -12.76 -18.16 -10.14
N VAL A 95 -14.01 -18.15 -9.69
CA VAL A 95 -14.57 -17.01 -8.94
C VAL A 95 -13.83 -16.83 -7.62
N PHE A 96 -13.54 -17.91 -6.91
CA PHE A 96 -12.71 -17.84 -5.70
C PHE A 96 -11.29 -17.36 -6.02
N ASP A 97 -10.71 -17.83 -7.14
CA ASP A 97 -9.37 -17.39 -7.54
C ASP A 97 -9.32 -15.89 -7.80
N LEU A 98 -10.35 -15.36 -8.46
CA LEU A 98 -10.55 -13.92 -8.67
C LEU A 98 -10.71 -13.15 -7.35
N GLU A 99 -11.57 -13.61 -6.44
CA GLU A 99 -11.75 -12.98 -5.13
C GLU A 99 -10.43 -12.86 -4.36
N GLN A 100 -9.65 -13.94 -4.32
CA GLN A 100 -8.34 -13.96 -3.67
C GLN A 100 -7.35 -13.02 -4.37
N SER A 101 -7.34 -13.00 -5.70
CA SER A 101 -6.43 -12.16 -6.47
C SER A 101 -6.76 -10.66 -6.30
N TYR A 102 -8.04 -10.29 -6.29
CA TYR A 102 -8.47 -8.90 -6.05
C TYR A 102 -8.35 -8.47 -4.59
N HIS A 103 -8.32 -9.40 -3.63
CA HIS A 103 -8.02 -9.08 -2.23
C HIS A 103 -6.63 -8.43 -2.08
N GLU A 104 -5.66 -8.79 -2.93
CA GLU A 104 -4.31 -8.19 -2.93
C GLU A 104 -4.32 -6.68 -3.24
N LEU A 105 -5.39 -6.14 -3.83
CA LEU A 105 -5.57 -4.70 -4.01
C LEU A 105 -5.63 -3.95 -2.68
N VAL A 106 -6.12 -4.57 -1.61
CA VAL A 106 -6.08 -3.99 -0.26
C VAL A 106 -4.63 -3.79 0.19
N ALA A 107 -3.78 -4.79 -0.03
CA ALA A 107 -2.37 -4.73 0.32
C ALA A 107 -1.64 -3.69 -0.53
N CYS A 108 -1.89 -3.66 -1.84
CA CYS A 108 -1.30 -2.68 -2.75
C CYS A 108 -1.73 -1.24 -2.41
N GLY A 109 -3.02 -1.03 -2.15
CA GLY A 109 -3.53 0.27 -1.72
C GLY A 109 -2.92 0.72 -0.38
N GLY A 110 -2.82 -0.20 0.59
CA GLY A 110 -2.16 0.05 1.87
C GLY A 110 -0.67 0.40 1.72
N LEU A 111 0.02 -0.18 0.73
CA LEU A 111 1.41 0.13 0.43
C LEU A 111 1.58 1.54 -0.17
N VAL A 112 0.68 1.98 -1.05
CA VAL A 112 0.65 3.37 -1.57
C VAL A 112 0.52 4.37 -0.43
N VAL A 113 -0.44 4.14 0.48
CA VAL A 113 -0.63 4.98 1.67
C VAL A 113 0.62 4.97 2.54
N SER A 114 1.18 3.79 2.80
CA SER A 114 2.37 3.66 3.65
C SER A 114 3.56 4.40 3.04
N LEU A 115 3.71 4.37 1.71
CA LEU A 115 4.73 5.11 0.99
C LEU A 115 4.51 6.63 1.14
N ALA A 116 3.28 7.11 0.97
CA ALA A 116 2.93 8.52 1.14
C ALA A 116 3.23 9.02 2.56
N VAL A 117 2.84 8.25 3.58
CA VAL A 117 3.14 8.55 4.99
C VAL A 117 4.65 8.53 5.25
N ALA A 118 5.37 7.56 4.69
CA ALA A 118 6.82 7.49 4.84
C ALA A 118 7.52 8.74 4.29
N VAL A 119 7.04 9.35 3.19
CA VAL A 119 7.62 10.61 2.69
C VAL A 119 7.42 11.75 3.69
N ILE A 120 6.25 11.83 4.32
CA ILE A 120 5.98 12.83 5.36
C ILE A 120 6.90 12.60 6.58
N GLU A 121 7.14 11.33 6.92
CA GLU A 121 8.03 10.93 8.00
C GLU A 121 9.52 11.12 7.68
N VAL A 122 9.91 11.21 6.40
CA VAL A 122 11.32 11.42 5.99
C VAL A 122 11.94 12.48 6.86
N VAL A 123 11.25 13.57 7.15
CA VAL A 123 11.80 14.71 7.91
C VAL A 123 12.09 14.41 9.37
N VAL A 124 11.31 13.53 9.98
CA VAL A 124 11.62 12.98 11.30
C VAL A 124 12.83 12.06 11.18
N SER A 125 12.83 11.17 10.17
CA SER A 125 13.94 10.25 9.91
C SER A 125 15.24 10.98 9.54
N LEU A 126 15.17 12.15 8.91
CA LEU A 126 16.33 12.98 8.55
C LEU A 126 17.09 13.46 9.79
N ALA A 127 16.40 13.60 10.93
CA ALA A 127 17.03 13.93 12.20
C ALA A 127 17.67 12.72 12.89
N GLU A 128 17.19 11.51 12.62
CA GLU A 128 17.64 10.27 13.26
C GLU A 128 18.74 9.56 12.45
N ASP A 129 18.60 9.51 11.13
CA ASP A 129 19.56 8.92 10.20
C ASP A 129 19.75 9.80 8.95
N PRO A 130 20.71 10.74 8.98
CA PRO A 130 20.98 11.63 7.86
C PRO A 130 21.54 10.91 6.62
N SER A 131 21.91 9.63 6.71
CA SER A 131 22.33 8.86 5.53
C SER A 131 21.14 8.56 4.60
N GLY A 132 19.93 8.50 5.17
CA GLY A 132 18.68 8.24 4.45
C GLY A 132 18.65 6.86 3.77
N GLY A 133 17.52 6.53 3.18
CA GLY A 133 17.35 5.26 2.47
C GLY A 133 15.94 5.10 1.92
N LEU A 134 15.79 4.25 0.91
CA LEU A 134 14.46 3.82 0.50
C LEU A 134 13.81 3.03 1.65
N PRO A 135 12.48 3.14 1.86
CA PRO A 135 11.77 2.23 2.73
C PRO A 135 12.07 0.77 2.36
N TRP A 136 12.09 -0.11 3.37
CA TRP A 136 12.41 -1.52 3.15
C TRP A 136 11.45 -2.16 2.13
N GLY A 137 12.00 -3.01 1.25
CA GLY A 137 11.22 -3.68 0.20
C GLY A 137 11.05 -2.87 -1.09
N LEU A 138 11.54 -1.62 -1.12
CA LEU A 138 11.48 -0.79 -2.32
C LEU A 138 12.82 -0.69 -3.03
N SER A 139 12.75 -0.76 -4.36
CA SER A 139 13.81 -0.34 -5.26
C SER A 139 13.39 0.94 -5.99
N ARG A 140 14.30 1.53 -6.76
CA ARG A 140 14.00 2.75 -7.54
C ARG A 140 14.61 2.68 -8.92
N GLU A 141 13.80 2.88 -9.95
CA GLU A 141 14.20 2.88 -11.35
C GLU A 141 13.41 3.95 -12.12
N GLY A 142 14.09 4.77 -12.92
CA GLY A 142 13.43 5.75 -13.80
C GLY A 142 12.47 6.72 -13.09
N GLY A 143 12.74 7.10 -11.85
CA GLY A 143 11.85 7.96 -11.04
C GLY A 143 10.74 7.21 -10.29
N ALA A 144 10.50 5.95 -10.59
CA ALA A 144 9.50 5.11 -9.93
C ALA A 144 10.08 4.37 -8.72
N TYR A 145 9.25 4.23 -7.70
CA TYR A 145 9.48 3.42 -6.50
C TYR A 145 8.80 2.07 -6.72
N ILE A 146 9.60 1.02 -6.84
CA ILE A 146 9.15 -0.31 -7.26
C ILE A 146 9.13 -1.25 -6.06
N SER A 147 7.98 -1.90 -5.85
CA SER A 147 7.80 -3.00 -4.90
C SER A 147 7.51 -4.28 -5.67
N GLU A 148 8.37 -5.27 -5.49
CA GLU A 148 8.24 -6.62 -6.05
C GLU A 148 8.37 -7.63 -4.92
N PRO A 149 7.29 -7.86 -4.15
CA PRO A 149 7.32 -8.83 -3.07
C PRO A 149 7.40 -10.23 -3.70
N GLY A 150 8.61 -10.78 -3.79
CA GLY A 150 8.85 -12.03 -4.51
C GLY A 150 7.93 -13.19 -4.09
N GLY A 151 7.55 -14.04 -5.03
CA GLY A 151 6.59 -15.13 -4.81
C GLY A 151 6.35 -15.97 -6.07
N ALA A 152 5.36 -16.88 -6.01
CA ALA A 152 4.92 -17.69 -7.15
C ALA A 152 4.08 -16.91 -8.18
N GLY A 153 3.47 -15.80 -7.75
CA GLY A 153 2.92 -14.76 -8.64
C GLY A 153 3.88 -13.57 -8.74
N SER A 154 3.77 -12.81 -9.84
CA SER A 154 4.49 -11.55 -10.02
C SER A 154 3.53 -10.39 -9.85
N THR A 155 3.38 -9.93 -8.61
CA THR A 155 2.80 -8.61 -8.31
C THR A 155 3.90 -7.58 -8.35
N VAL A 156 3.75 -6.55 -9.18
CA VAL A 156 4.67 -5.42 -9.29
C VAL A 156 3.88 -4.14 -9.06
N MET A 157 4.28 -3.37 -8.06
CA MET A 157 3.76 -2.02 -7.84
C MET A 157 4.84 -1.01 -8.18
N ALA A 158 4.51 -0.01 -9.00
CA ALA A 158 5.36 1.13 -9.29
C ALA A 158 4.64 2.42 -8.89
N ALA A 159 5.23 3.21 -7.99
CA ALA A 159 4.72 4.51 -7.60
C ALA A 159 5.62 5.65 -8.09
N ARG A 160 5.05 6.75 -8.57
CA ARG A 160 5.77 7.95 -9.01
C ARG A 160 5.29 9.16 -8.24
N PHE A 161 6.20 10.07 -7.94
CA PHE A 161 5.87 11.35 -7.32
C PHE A 161 5.96 12.46 -8.34
N PHE A 162 5.04 13.41 -8.24
CA PHE A 162 5.00 14.60 -9.08
C PHE A 162 4.93 15.84 -8.21
N PHE A 163 5.46 16.95 -8.71
CA PHE A 163 5.30 18.24 -8.04
C PHE A 163 3.83 18.66 -8.07
N GLY A 164 3.29 19.10 -6.93
CA GLY A 164 1.93 19.68 -6.87
C GLY A 164 1.92 21.21 -6.79
N ASP A 165 3.04 21.85 -7.07
CA ASP A 165 3.20 23.30 -7.15
C ASP A 165 4.42 23.60 -8.06
N ASP A 166 4.61 24.86 -8.42
CA ASP A 166 5.78 25.27 -9.20
C ASP A 166 7.01 25.48 -8.29
N TYR A 167 8.14 24.85 -8.66
CA TYR A 167 9.44 24.97 -7.98
C TYR A 167 10.54 25.35 -8.98
N GLU A 168 11.72 25.79 -8.51
CA GLU A 168 12.85 26.06 -9.42
C GLU A 168 13.33 24.81 -10.18
N VAL A 169 13.09 23.61 -9.63
CA VAL A 169 13.53 22.33 -10.19
C VAL A 169 12.52 21.71 -11.17
N GLY A 170 11.24 22.07 -11.09
CA GLY A 170 10.16 21.50 -11.90
C GLY A 170 8.84 22.23 -11.68
N ALA A 171 7.97 22.21 -12.69
CA ALA A 171 6.64 22.78 -12.64
C ALA A 171 5.62 21.83 -12.00
N GLU A 172 4.44 22.34 -11.65
CA GLU A 172 3.32 21.50 -11.23
C GLU A 172 3.04 20.41 -12.29
N GLY A 173 2.94 19.15 -11.83
CA GLY A 173 2.73 17.97 -12.68
C GLY A 173 4.01 17.35 -13.23
N ASP A 174 5.18 17.97 -13.08
CA ASP A 174 6.45 17.36 -13.49
C ASP A 174 6.83 16.21 -12.55
N LEU A 175 7.43 15.16 -13.12
CA LEU A 175 7.95 14.00 -12.39
C LEU A 175 9.11 14.41 -11.46
N VAL A 176 9.07 13.94 -10.22
CA VAL A 176 10.18 14.10 -9.27
C VAL A 176 11.27 13.05 -9.54
N GLU A 177 12.27 13.43 -10.34
CA GLU A 177 13.37 12.54 -10.75
C GLU A 177 14.40 12.24 -9.64
N ASP A 178 14.44 13.05 -8.58
CA ASP A 178 15.29 12.84 -7.41
C ASP A 178 14.64 11.93 -6.37
N ASN A 179 15.45 11.31 -5.51
CA ASN A 179 14.91 10.44 -4.46
C ASN A 179 14.35 11.27 -3.29
N VAL A 180 13.02 11.30 -3.14
CA VAL A 180 12.34 12.04 -2.05
C VAL A 180 12.67 11.52 -0.65
N PHE A 181 13.20 10.29 -0.52
CA PHE A 181 13.63 9.71 0.76
C PHE A 181 15.10 9.95 1.11
N ALA A 182 15.88 10.57 0.23
CA ALA A 182 17.30 10.76 0.43
C ALA A 182 17.61 12.21 0.84
N LEU A 183 18.21 12.41 2.02
CA LEU A 183 18.57 13.76 2.51
C LEU A 183 19.43 14.55 1.52
N LYS A 184 20.32 13.85 0.82
CA LYS A 184 21.20 14.43 -0.20
C LYS A 184 20.45 15.07 -1.38
N SER A 185 19.20 14.68 -1.62
CA SER A 185 18.33 15.31 -2.63
C SER A 185 17.90 16.71 -2.20
N TYR A 186 17.92 17.00 -0.90
CA TYR A 186 17.52 18.29 -0.33
C TYR A 186 18.72 19.16 0.03
N LEU A 187 19.79 18.56 0.59
CA LEU A 187 20.95 19.28 1.13
C LEU A 187 22.24 18.50 0.88
N GLU A 188 23.30 19.18 0.43
CA GLU A 188 24.63 18.57 0.27
C GLU A 188 25.42 18.63 1.58
N ASN A 189 26.02 17.49 1.96
CA ASN A 189 26.80 17.29 3.19
C ASN A 189 26.09 17.84 4.45
N PRO A 190 24.85 17.39 4.73
CA PRO A 190 24.10 17.83 5.90
C PRO A 190 24.80 17.41 7.19
N GLN A 191 24.88 18.32 8.15
CA GLN A 191 25.40 18.10 9.50
C GLN A 191 24.37 18.57 10.51
N LEU A 192 23.93 17.64 11.36
CA LEU A 192 22.99 17.91 12.44
C LEU A 192 23.71 18.42 13.68
N ASP A 193 23.18 19.49 14.26
CA ASP A 193 23.61 20.10 15.52
C ASP A 193 22.35 20.41 16.34
N PHE A 194 22.46 20.42 17.67
CA PHE A 194 21.33 20.67 18.55
C PHE A 194 21.61 21.85 19.47
N ASP A 195 20.77 22.89 19.38
CA ASP A 195 20.87 24.03 20.27
C ASP A 195 20.13 23.73 21.58
N TYR A 196 20.87 23.29 22.59
CA TYR A 196 20.33 22.98 23.92
C TYR A 196 19.69 24.18 24.64
N THR A 197 19.93 25.41 24.18
CA THR A 197 19.35 26.62 24.77
C THR A 197 17.92 26.82 24.29
N THR A 198 17.67 26.54 23.01
CA THR A 198 16.39 26.79 22.35
C THR A 198 15.58 25.52 22.10
N GLY A 199 16.23 24.35 22.18
CA GLY A 199 15.65 23.06 21.81
C GLY A 199 15.52 22.86 20.30
N GLU A 200 16.22 23.64 19.48
CA GLU A 200 16.15 23.58 18.02
C GLU A 200 17.15 22.59 17.43
N VAL A 201 16.76 21.92 16.34
CA VAL A 201 17.69 21.16 15.50
C VAL A 201 18.22 22.10 14.41
N LEU A 202 19.54 22.21 14.32
CA LEU A 202 20.26 23.00 13.33
C LEU A 202 20.86 22.08 12.28
N ILE A 203 20.48 22.27 11.02
CA ILE A 203 21.06 21.53 9.89
C ILE A 203 22.01 22.46 9.14
N ARG A 204 23.31 22.23 9.30
CA ARG A 204 24.34 22.88 8.47
C ARG A 204 24.49 22.08 7.18
N TYR A 205 24.79 22.74 6.08
CA TYR A 205 24.96 22.11 4.79
C TYR A 205 25.81 22.99 3.87
N ASP A 206 26.48 22.36 2.92
CA ASP A 206 27.42 23.05 2.02
C ASP A 206 26.67 23.75 0.88
N ARG A 207 25.73 23.04 0.25
CA ARG A 207 24.90 23.54 -0.86
C ARG A 207 23.48 22.98 -0.77
N ARG A 208 22.54 23.68 -1.38
CA ARG A 208 21.17 23.19 -1.55
C ARG A 208 21.15 22.06 -2.58
N GLY A 209 20.35 21.04 -2.32
CA GLY A 209 19.99 20.02 -3.29
C GLY A 209 18.81 20.47 -4.17
N PRO A 210 18.48 19.68 -5.21
CA PRO A 210 17.38 19.98 -6.13
C PRO A 210 16.02 20.08 -5.44
N LEU A 211 15.76 19.25 -4.42
CA LEU A 211 14.47 19.19 -3.73
C LEU A 211 14.35 20.14 -2.53
N VAL A 212 15.29 21.08 -2.34
CA VAL A 212 15.35 21.89 -1.11
C VAL A 212 14.07 22.69 -0.83
N GLU A 213 13.35 23.08 -1.87
CA GLU A 213 12.13 23.88 -1.74
C GLU A 213 10.98 23.11 -1.11
N LEU A 214 10.96 21.78 -1.28
CA LEU A 214 10.02 20.88 -0.61
C LEU A 214 10.20 20.87 0.92
N LEU A 215 11.29 21.44 1.45
CA LEU A 215 11.44 21.67 2.89
C LEU A 215 10.62 22.88 3.40
N GLY A 216 10.03 23.68 2.50
CA GLY A 216 9.22 24.86 2.83
C GLY A 216 9.98 26.11 3.28
N PHE A 217 11.28 26.15 3.02
CA PHE A 217 12.11 27.34 3.28
C PHE A 217 12.33 28.21 2.03
N GLY A 218 11.67 27.87 0.92
CA GLY A 218 11.85 28.48 -0.38
C GLY A 218 13.20 28.14 -1.01
N SER A 219 13.49 28.76 -2.15
CA SER A 219 14.69 28.43 -2.93
C SER A 219 16.01 28.84 -2.29
N THR A 220 15.99 29.81 -1.37
CA THR A 220 17.19 30.29 -0.64
C THR A 220 17.05 30.09 0.87
N PRO A 221 17.10 28.84 1.36
CA PRO A 221 16.97 28.56 2.79
C PRO A 221 18.10 29.17 3.62
N PRO A 222 17.85 29.47 4.90
CA PRO A 222 18.90 29.91 5.81
C PRO A 222 19.98 28.83 6.01
N ARG A 223 21.17 29.26 6.43
CA ARG A 223 22.33 28.41 6.76
C ARG A 223 22.85 28.80 8.15
N PRO A 224 22.66 27.97 9.20
CA PRO A 224 21.99 26.67 9.19
C PRO A 224 20.47 26.77 8.96
N LEU A 225 19.88 25.68 8.47
CA LEU A 225 18.44 25.45 8.54
C LEU A 225 18.04 25.19 9.99
N ARG A 226 16.92 25.80 10.43
CA ARG A 226 16.41 25.66 11.79
C ARG A 226 15.10 24.89 11.77
N LEU A 227 15.12 23.69 12.35
CA LEU A 227 13.94 22.89 12.56
C LEU A 227 13.48 23.06 14.01
N ASN A 228 12.24 23.52 14.15
CA ASN A 228 11.53 23.64 15.41
C ASN A 228 10.04 23.33 15.16
N VAL A 229 9.26 23.19 16.23
CA VAL A 229 7.84 22.82 16.14
C VAL A 229 7.03 23.74 15.23
N HIS A 230 7.39 25.03 15.15
CA HIS A 230 6.69 25.99 14.28
C HIS A 230 6.99 25.77 12.78
N ASN A 231 8.20 25.32 12.45
CA ASN A 231 8.63 25.12 11.07
C ASN A 231 8.36 23.71 10.56
N VAL A 232 8.28 22.70 11.43
CA VAL A 232 7.93 21.32 11.04
C VAL A 232 6.59 21.28 10.31
N GLY A 233 5.56 21.97 10.84
CA GLY A 233 4.26 22.01 10.16
C GLY A 233 4.30 22.70 8.80
N ARG A 234 5.25 23.61 8.55
CA ARG A 234 5.44 24.20 7.22
C ARG A 234 6.03 23.20 6.25
N LEU A 235 7.05 22.48 6.71
CA LEU A 235 7.67 21.44 5.92
C LEU A 235 6.63 20.40 5.53
N THR A 236 5.88 19.88 6.51
CA THR A 236 4.82 18.89 6.29
C THR A 236 3.85 19.37 5.22
N ARG A 237 3.39 20.63 5.29
CA ARG A 237 2.50 21.21 4.27
C ARG A 237 3.07 21.24 2.87
N GLU A 238 4.38 21.47 2.69
CA GLU A 238 4.98 21.45 1.34
C GLU A 238 5.12 20.02 0.82
N ILE A 239 5.52 19.07 1.67
CA ILE A 239 5.56 17.65 1.29
C ILE A 239 4.16 17.12 0.98
N GLU A 240 3.14 17.54 1.72
CA GLU A 240 1.73 17.17 1.50
C GLU A 240 1.21 17.59 0.12
N LYS A 241 1.84 18.59 -0.53
CA LYS A 241 1.49 19.01 -1.89
C LYS A 241 2.02 18.06 -2.95
N LEU A 242 3.05 17.26 -2.68
CA LEU A 242 3.51 16.27 -3.65
C LEU A 242 2.33 15.40 -4.07
N ARG A 243 2.31 15.02 -5.33
CA ARG A 243 1.32 14.09 -5.86
C ARG A 243 1.94 12.72 -6.02
N ILE A 244 1.13 11.68 -5.89
CA ILE A 244 1.52 10.30 -6.15
C ILE A 244 0.55 9.68 -7.15
N GLU A 245 1.11 8.89 -8.06
CA GLU A 245 0.40 7.96 -8.93
C GLU A 245 1.02 6.60 -8.76
N SER A 246 0.23 5.54 -8.93
CA SER A 246 0.70 4.17 -8.83
C SER A 246 0.12 3.33 -9.96
N THR A 247 0.96 2.43 -10.49
CA THR A 247 0.56 1.35 -11.38
C THR A 247 0.79 0.04 -10.64
N VAL A 248 -0.18 -0.86 -10.67
CA VAL A 248 -0.07 -2.20 -10.10
C VAL A 248 -0.35 -3.20 -11.20
N VAL A 249 0.60 -4.10 -11.44
CA VAL A 249 0.46 -5.24 -12.34
C VAL A 249 0.45 -6.49 -11.48
N VAL A 250 -0.57 -7.31 -11.64
CA VAL A 250 -0.71 -8.61 -10.98
C VAL A 250 -0.75 -9.70 -12.04
N ASP A 251 0.09 -10.70 -11.85
CA ASP A 251 0.03 -12.00 -12.53
C ASP A 251 0.02 -13.09 -11.46
N ASP A 252 -1.20 -13.54 -11.12
CA ASP A 252 -1.47 -14.58 -10.13
C ASP A 252 -1.73 -15.91 -10.85
N ALA A 253 -0.64 -16.59 -11.20
CA ALA A 253 -0.67 -17.91 -11.81
C ALA A 253 -0.78 -19.03 -10.77
N ARG A 254 -1.78 -19.89 -10.93
CA ARG A 254 -2.08 -21.07 -10.11
C ARG A 254 -2.03 -22.34 -10.96
N PRO A 255 -2.06 -23.55 -10.37
CA PRO A 255 -1.91 -24.79 -11.14
C PRO A 255 -2.90 -24.99 -12.29
N ASN A 256 -4.12 -24.44 -12.19
CA ASN A 256 -5.18 -24.62 -13.20
C ASN A 256 -5.81 -23.31 -13.66
N SER A 257 -5.36 -22.16 -13.15
CA SER A 257 -5.99 -20.87 -13.39
C SER A 257 -4.95 -19.75 -13.34
N SER A 258 -5.25 -18.65 -13.99
CA SER A 258 -4.46 -17.43 -13.87
C SER A 258 -5.37 -16.22 -13.88
N VAL A 259 -5.02 -15.23 -13.06
CA VAL A 259 -5.67 -13.93 -13.00
C VAL A 259 -4.58 -12.89 -13.27
N VAL A 260 -4.77 -12.10 -14.33
CA VAL A 260 -3.84 -11.05 -14.73
C VAL A 260 -4.59 -9.75 -14.86
N TYR A 261 -4.12 -8.72 -14.16
CA TYR A 261 -4.69 -7.37 -14.28
C TYR A 261 -3.65 -6.28 -14.08
N GLU A 262 -3.91 -5.13 -14.69
CA GLU A 262 -3.17 -3.90 -14.55
C GLU A 262 -4.14 -2.79 -14.16
N ILE A 263 -3.81 -2.09 -13.08
CA ILE A 263 -4.58 -0.95 -12.58
C ILE A 263 -3.67 0.26 -12.36
N GLU A 264 -4.25 1.43 -12.50
CA GLU A 264 -3.60 2.71 -12.23
C GLU A 264 -4.43 3.50 -11.20
N SER A 265 -3.76 4.18 -10.29
CA SER A 265 -4.42 5.13 -9.39
C SER A 265 -4.44 6.52 -10.02
N GLU A 266 -5.49 7.29 -9.74
CA GLU A 266 -5.48 8.71 -10.05
C GLU A 266 -4.32 9.43 -9.32
N SER A 267 -3.86 10.53 -9.92
CA SER A 267 -2.90 11.43 -9.29
C SER A 267 -3.53 12.08 -8.07
N MET A 268 -2.90 11.95 -6.90
CA MET A 268 -3.45 12.51 -5.67
C MET A 268 -2.41 13.13 -4.76
N ALA A 269 -2.79 14.16 -3.99
CA ALA A 269 -1.87 14.81 -3.07
C ALA A 269 -1.57 13.93 -1.86
N LEU A 270 -0.31 13.90 -1.39
CA LEU A 270 0.08 13.12 -0.21
C LEU A 270 -0.70 13.52 1.04
N GLY A 271 -1.04 14.81 1.17
CA GLY A 271 -1.86 15.29 2.29
C GLY A 271 -3.26 14.68 2.34
N GLN A 272 -3.86 14.35 1.19
CA GLN A 272 -5.17 13.68 1.13
C GLN A 272 -5.03 12.23 1.64
N LEU A 273 -4.04 11.49 1.14
CA LEU A 273 -3.74 10.14 1.62
C LEU A 273 -3.45 10.08 3.12
N ALA A 274 -2.63 11.00 3.61
CA ALA A 274 -2.26 11.09 5.02
C ALA A 274 -3.47 11.44 5.92
N SER A 275 -4.45 12.16 5.37
CA SER A 275 -5.72 12.47 6.05
C SER A 275 -6.69 11.27 6.11
N GLY A 276 -6.33 10.15 5.47
CA GLY A 276 -7.14 8.94 5.43
C GLY A 276 -8.19 8.93 4.32
N ASP A 277 -8.05 9.81 3.32
CA ASP A 277 -8.84 9.73 2.10
C ASP A 277 -8.48 8.47 1.31
N GLY A 278 -9.45 8.00 0.52
CA GLY A 278 -9.26 6.91 -0.42
C GLY A 278 -8.83 7.41 -1.79
N PHE A 279 -8.64 6.48 -2.72
CA PHE A 279 -8.44 6.74 -4.13
C PHE A 279 -9.05 5.66 -4.98
N ASP A 280 -9.46 6.04 -6.17
CA ASP A 280 -10.02 5.12 -7.14
C ASP A 280 -8.90 4.46 -7.96
N PHE A 281 -9.13 3.21 -8.35
CA PHE A 281 -8.30 2.51 -9.32
C PHE A 281 -9.03 2.45 -10.65
N GLU A 282 -8.33 2.84 -11.72
CA GLU A 282 -8.75 2.60 -13.10
C GLU A 282 -8.14 1.29 -13.58
N VAL A 283 -8.95 0.41 -14.18
CA VAL A 283 -8.43 -0.80 -14.85
C VAL A 283 -7.93 -0.46 -16.23
N VAL A 284 -6.66 -0.77 -16.46
CA VAL A 284 -6.05 -0.74 -17.79
C VAL A 284 -6.37 -2.04 -18.53
N ALA A 285 -6.21 -3.18 -17.85
CA ALA A 285 -6.51 -4.50 -18.39
C ALA A 285 -6.87 -5.49 -17.27
N SER A 286 -7.76 -6.44 -17.54
CA SER A 286 -8.10 -7.55 -16.65
C SER A 286 -8.47 -8.76 -17.48
N SER A 287 -7.91 -9.92 -17.15
CA SER A 287 -8.21 -11.20 -17.78
C SER A 287 -8.03 -12.32 -16.78
N ALA A 288 -8.85 -13.36 -16.90
CA ALA A 288 -8.59 -14.61 -16.19
C ALA A 288 -8.99 -15.81 -17.03
N TRP A 289 -8.28 -16.91 -16.85
CA TRP A 289 -8.55 -18.17 -17.53
C TRP A 289 -8.32 -19.35 -16.59
N SER A 290 -8.95 -20.48 -16.92
CA SER A 290 -8.76 -21.77 -16.26
C SER A 290 -8.63 -22.85 -17.33
N ASP A 291 -7.74 -23.81 -17.11
CA ASP A 291 -7.51 -24.94 -18.03
C ASP A 291 -8.38 -26.17 -17.68
N ALA A 292 -8.89 -26.24 -16.44
CA ALA A 292 -9.58 -27.42 -15.93
C ALA A 292 -10.67 -27.05 -14.91
N PRO A 293 -11.90 -26.76 -15.36
CA PRO A 293 -12.38 -26.78 -16.74
C PRO A 293 -11.86 -25.59 -17.57
N GLU A 294 -11.81 -25.75 -18.89
CA GLU A 294 -11.42 -24.69 -19.83
C GLU A 294 -12.46 -23.56 -19.81
N GLN A 295 -12.07 -22.42 -19.27
CA GLN A 295 -12.93 -21.25 -19.06
C GLN A 295 -12.13 -19.95 -19.23
N GLU A 296 -12.83 -18.89 -19.63
CA GLU A 296 -12.28 -17.54 -19.76
C GLU A 296 -13.24 -16.54 -19.11
N MET A 297 -12.69 -15.51 -18.48
CA MET A 297 -13.44 -14.45 -17.82
C MET A 297 -13.21 -13.11 -18.51
N GLU A 298 -14.30 -12.37 -18.72
CA GLU A 298 -14.30 -10.99 -19.16
C GLU A 298 -14.85 -10.07 -18.05
N THR A 299 -14.08 -9.07 -17.65
CA THR A 299 -14.53 -8.00 -16.74
C THR A 299 -15.38 -7.01 -17.53
N ARG A 300 -16.63 -6.79 -17.09
CA ARG A 300 -17.60 -5.87 -17.72
C ARG A 300 -17.59 -4.49 -17.08
N VAL A 301 -17.52 -4.45 -15.76
CA VAL A 301 -17.51 -3.23 -14.96
C VAL A 301 -16.39 -3.36 -13.94
N TRP A 302 -15.64 -2.29 -13.75
CA TRP A 302 -14.71 -2.13 -12.64
C TRP A 302 -14.77 -0.71 -12.12
N GLU A 303 -15.40 -0.56 -10.96
CA GLU A 303 -15.53 0.70 -10.26
C GLU A 303 -15.12 0.46 -8.81
N VAL A 304 -13.83 0.23 -8.57
CA VAL A 304 -13.31 -0.08 -7.23
C VAL A 304 -12.27 0.96 -6.81
N GLY A 305 -12.49 1.55 -5.64
CA GLY A 305 -11.52 2.40 -4.96
C GLY A 305 -11.01 1.79 -3.65
N PHE A 306 -9.79 2.16 -3.30
CA PHE A 306 -9.21 1.89 -1.99
C PHE A 306 -9.60 2.96 -0.99
N HIS A 307 -10.00 2.57 0.22
CA HIS A 307 -10.25 3.47 1.33
C HIS A 307 -9.36 3.14 2.53
N ASN A 308 -8.63 4.12 3.04
CA ASN A 308 -7.69 3.96 4.16
C ASN A 308 -8.35 3.95 5.56
N ARG A 309 -9.68 3.91 5.66
CA ARG A 309 -10.35 3.96 6.97
C ARG A 309 -10.30 2.59 7.64
N ARG A 310 -9.96 2.57 8.94
CA ARG A 310 -9.98 1.37 9.80
C ARG A 310 -9.07 0.21 9.35
N GLY A 311 -7.96 0.51 8.68
CA GLY A 311 -6.97 -0.49 8.28
C GLY A 311 -6.99 -0.87 6.80
N GLY A 312 -7.74 -0.14 5.98
CA GLY A 312 -7.82 -0.40 4.54
C GLY A 312 -9.03 -1.24 4.17
N GLY A 313 -9.62 -0.94 3.02
CA GLY A 313 -10.72 -1.68 2.43
C GLY A 313 -10.98 -1.20 1.01
N LEU A 314 -11.78 -1.94 0.27
CA LEU A 314 -12.22 -1.59 -1.06
C LEU A 314 -13.68 -1.12 -0.99
N ASN A 315 -14.08 -0.29 -1.95
CA ASN A 315 -15.47 0.16 -2.10
C ASN A 315 -15.83 0.24 -3.57
N GLY A 316 -17.02 -0.24 -3.92
CA GLY A 316 -17.55 -0.27 -5.27
C GLY A 316 -17.60 -1.69 -5.84
N ASP A 317 -17.73 -1.80 -7.16
CA ASP A 317 -18.27 -3.00 -7.81
C ASP A 317 -17.36 -3.53 -8.92
N ILE A 318 -17.29 -4.86 -9.04
CA ILE A 318 -16.70 -5.55 -10.20
C ILE A 318 -17.73 -6.51 -10.78
N GLU A 319 -18.14 -6.29 -12.03
CA GLU A 319 -19.01 -7.20 -12.77
C GLU A 319 -18.17 -8.00 -13.77
N PHE A 320 -18.44 -9.30 -13.85
CA PHE A 320 -17.71 -10.20 -14.76
C PHE A 320 -18.62 -11.26 -15.37
N VAL A 321 -18.22 -11.76 -16.53
CA VAL A 321 -18.85 -12.89 -17.22
C VAL A 321 -17.79 -13.97 -17.42
N VAL A 322 -18.15 -15.22 -17.17
CA VAL A 322 -17.29 -16.39 -17.43
C VAL A 322 -17.95 -17.26 -18.50
N GLU A 323 -17.19 -17.53 -19.54
CA GLU A 323 -17.57 -18.40 -20.65
C GLU A 323 -16.68 -19.66 -20.70
N GLY A 324 -17.10 -20.64 -21.51
CA GLY A 324 -16.46 -21.93 -21.61
C GLY A 324 -17.01 -22.96 -20.60
N GLY A 325 -16.36 -24.11 -20.51
CA GLY A 325 -16.76 -25.18 -19.62
C GLY A 325 -18.13 -25.81 -19.96
N ALA A 326 -18.87 -26.23 -18.93
CA ALA A 326 -20.16 -26.90 -19.06
C ALA A 326 -21.35 -25.92 -19.02
N PHE A 327 -21.15 -24.72 -18.48
CA PHE A 327 -22.16 -23.65 -18.41
C PHE A 327 -21.48 -22.28 -18.28
N ALA A 328 -22.11 -21.26 -18.86
CA ALA A 328 -21.70 -19.86 -18.70
C ALA A 328 -22.40 -19.24 -17.49
N TYR A 329 -21.73 -18.31 -16.83
CA TYR A 329 -22.25 -17.60 -15.68
C TYR A 329 -21.70 -16.18 -15.61
N GLN A 330 -22.37 -15.33 -14.85
CA GLN A 330 -21.92 -13.96 -14.56
C GLN A 330 -21.93 -13.73 -13.07
N GLY A 331 -21.11 -12.79 -12.61
CA GLY A 331 -21.03 -12.45 -11.20
C GLY A 331 -20.78 -10.98 -10.94
N LEU A 332 -21.00 -10.63 -9.67
CA LEU A 332 -20.80 -9.31 -9.09
C LEU A 332 -20.01 -9.47 -7.78
N PHE A 333 -18.92 -8.73 -7.66
CA PHE A 333 -18.24 -8.46 -6.41
C PHE A 333 -18.62 -7.06 -5.93
N GLU A 334 -19.37 -6.98 -4.83
CA GLU A 334 -19.76 -5.71 -4.19
C GLU A 334 -18.89 -5.46 -2.95
N TYR A 335 -18.09 -4.39 -2.96
CA TYR A 335 -17.28 -3.96 -1.82
C TYR A 335 -17.92 -2.78 -1.10
N GLN A 336 -18.02 -2.86 0.24
CA GLN A 336 -18.65 -1.82 1.06
C GLN A 336 -17.71 -1.31 2.17
N ASN A 337 -16.54 -0.81 1.78
CA ASN A 337 -15.42 -0.50 2.68
C ASN A 337 -14.94 -1.74 3.45
N ASP A 338 -14.83 -2.87 2.74
CA ASP A 338 -14.38 -4.14 3.29
C ASP A 338 -13.22 -4.69 2.45
N THR A 339 -12.48 -5.62 3.04
CA THR A 339 -11.38 -6.33 2.40
C THR A 339 -11.87 -7.50 1.53
N TRP A 340 -13.09 -7.97 1.77
CA TRP A 340 -13.73 -9.05 1.01
C TRP A 340 -15.03 -8.56 0.38
N PRO A 341 -15.34 -8.97 -0.86
CA PRO A 341 -16.58 -8.59 -1.49
C PRO A 341 -17.75 -9.42 -0.96
N ARG A 342 -18.97 -8.89 -1.09
CA ARG A 342 -20.16 -9.72 -1.20
C ARG A 342 -20.24 -10.24 -2.64
N THR A 343 -20.18 -11.55 -2.79
CA THR A 343 -20.21 -12.20 -4.10
C THR A 343 -21.61 -12.67 -4.47
N THR A 344 -22.05 -12.33 -5.67
CA THR A 344 -23.24 -12.90 -6.30
C THR A 344 -22.85 -13.58 -7.61
N VAL A 345 -23.34 -14.80 -7.86
CA VAL A 345 -23.13 -15.51 -9.13
C VAL A 345 -24.47 -16.01 -9.66
N THR A 346 -24.74 -15.77 -10.93
CA THR A 346 -25.98 -16.14 -11.63
C THR A 346 -25.68 -16.75 -13.00
N CYS A 347 -26.63 -17.46 -13.61
CA CYS A 347 -26.47 -17.88 -15.01
C CYS A 347 -26.30 -16.66 -15.93
N ALA A 348 -25.44 -16.80 -16.94
CA ALA A 348 -25.34 -15.81 -18.01
C ALA A 348 -26.53 -16.00 -18.98
N ASP A 349 -26.99 -14.89 -19.57
CA ASP A 349 -28.13 -14.86 -20.49
C ASP A 349 -27.85 -15.49 -21.87
#